data_AF-B6B791-F1
#
_entry.id   AF-B6B791-F1
#
_cell.length_a   1.000
_cell.length_b   1.000
_cell.length_c   1.000
_cell.angle_alpha   90.00
_cell.angle_beta   90.00
_cell.angle_gamma   90.00
#
_symmetry.space_group_name_H-M   'P 1'
#
loop_
_entity.id
_entity.type
_entity.pdbx_description
1 polymer ?
#
loop_
_entity_poly.entity_id
_entity_poly.type
_entity_poly.pdbx_seq_one_letter_code
_entity_poly.pdbx_strand_id
1 'polypeptide(L)'
;MTTAPVITRSSVTKDLHPALPGLISDEAPTPIFRTFAALVDAVESAVEMERDLSHAMSWDPASSGFAEAAENQWHDCLRLASDAFSAPPASSYDLPVQRMAMPLHFLIEATSPDEAQHLQHLMYEYRDLFSTEDPGARQALNRAARHVDAIVEMASTAPDFTPA
;
A
#
# COMPACT_ATOMS: atom_id res chain seq x y z
N MET A 1 -57.59 -46.83 -6.43
CA MET A 1 -56.26 -46.24 -6.20
C MET A 1 -56.33 -45.59 -4.83
N THR A 2 -55.73 -46.23 -3.82
CA THR A 2 -55.82 -45.85 -2.40
C THR A 2 -54.40 -45.69 -1.89
N THR A 3 -53.99 -44.46 -1.57
CA THR A 3 -52.68 -44.15 -0.98
C THR A 3 -52.88 -43.83 0.50
N ALA A 4 -52.39 -44.72 1.35
CA ALA A 4 -52.31 -44.51 2.79
C ALA A 4 -51.15 -43.55 3.13
N PRO A 5 -51.26 -42.69 4.16
CA PRO A 5 -50.16 -41.86 4.62
C PRO A 5 -49.20 -42.67 5.51
N VAL A 6 -47.92 -42.68 5.16
CA VAL A 6 -46.86 -43.27 5.99
C VAL A 6 -46.44 -42.26 7.04
N ILE A 7 -46.61 -42.68 8.29
CA ILE A 7 -46.22 -42.03 9.54
C ILE A 7 -44.69 -41.91 9.60
N THR A 8 -44.16 -40.70 9.80
CA THR A 8 -42.79 -40.50 10.29
C THR A 8 -42.84 -40.12 11.78
N ARG A 9 -42.25 -41.00 12.60
CA ARG A 9 -42.06 -40.80 14.04
C ARG A 9 -40.86 -39.88 14.32
N SER A 10 -40.99 -39.14 15.42
CA SER A 10 -40.08 -38.12 15.93
C SER A 10 -38.78 -38.64 16.57
N SER A 11 -37.82 -37.71 16.60
CA SER A 11 -36.82 -37.43 17.65
C SER A 11 -35.60 -38.33 17.79
N VAL A 12 -34.42 -37.74 17.56
CA VAL A 12 -33.33 -37.64 18.56
C VAL A 12 -32.58 -36.32 18.30
N THR A 13 -32.76 -35.35 19.19
CA THR A 13 -31.85 -34.22 19.39
C THR A 13 -30.56 -34.80 19.97
N LYS A 14 -29.51 -34.85 19.16
CA LYS A 14 -28.16 -35.11 19.64
C LYS A 14 -27.46 -33.77 19.75
N ASP A 15 -27.33 -33.29 20.98
CA ASP A 15 -26.38 -32.25 21.35
C ASP A 15 -25.01 -32.58 20.76
N LEU A 16 -24.68 -31.91 19.67
CA LEU A 16 -23.34 -31.81 19.14
C LEU A 16 -23.03 -30.33 19.20
N HIS A 17 -22.57 -29.88 20.37
CA HIS A 17 -21.69 -28.72 20.43
C HIS A 17 -20.50 -29.06 19.51
N PRO A 18 -20.28 -28.35 18.38
CA PRO A 18 -18.95 -28.36 17.83
C PRO A 18 -18.10 -27.58 18.84
N ALA A 19 -17.06 -28.24 19.36
CA ALA A 19 -15.96 -27.54 20.00
C ALA A 19 -15.50 -26.49 18.98
N LEU A 20 -15.72 -25.21 19.29
CA LEU A 20 -15.10 -24.12 18.56
C LEU A 20 -13.60 -24.40 18.60
N PRO A 21 -12.91 -24.61 17.46
CA PRO A 21 -11.48 -24.42 17.46
C PRO A 21 -11.28 -22.98 17.95
N GLY A 22 -10.58 -22.82 19.09
CA GLY A 22 -10.21 -21.50 19.57
C GLY A 22 -9.63 -20.72 18.39
N LEU A 23 -10.07 -19.48 18.20
CA LEU A 23 -9.60 -18.59 17.16
C LEU A 23 -8.08 -18.52 17.29
N ILE A 24 -7.38 -19.31 16.48
CA ILE A 24 -5.99 -19.07 16.22
C ILE A 24 -6.05 -17.81 15.36
N SER A 25 -5.97 -16.63 15.99
CA SER A 25 -5.61 -15.40 15.28
C SER A 25 -4.15 -15.54 14.87
N ASP A 26 -3.93 -16.39 13.89
CA ASP A 26 -2.75 -16.43 13.05
C ASP A 26 -3.24 -16.05 11.65
N GLU A 27 -3.89 -14.90 11.59
CA GLU A 27 -4.38 -14.34 10.33
C GLU A 27 -3.16 -13.71 9.66
N ALA A 28 -2.39 -14.57 8.99
CA ALA A 28 -1.25 -14.16 8.20
C ALA A 28 -1.64 -12.95 7.33
N PRO A 29 -0.79 -11.91 7.24
CA PRO A 29 -1.18 -10.70 6.54
C PRO A 29 -1.58 -10.98 5.09
N THR A 30 -2.62 -10.29 4.61
CA THR A 30 -3.10 -10.46 3.23
C THR A 30 -1.96 -10.19 2.23
N PRO A 31 -2.01 -10.80 1.03
CA PRO A 31 -1.06 -10.50 -0.03
C PRO A 31 -0.98 -8.99 -0.33
N ILE A 32 -2.11 -8.28 -0.35
CA ILE A 32 -2.19 -6.84 -0.57
C ILE A 32 -1.42 -6.07 0.50
N PHE A 33 -1.66 -6.37 1.78
CA PHE A 33 -0.94 -5.70 2.85
C PHE A 33 0.56 -5.97 2.79
N ARG A 34 0.99 -7.20 2.46
CA ARG A 34 2.42 -7.51 2.28
C ARG A 34 3.05 -6.71 1.14
N THR A 35 2.39 -6.65 -0.01
CA THR A 35 2.86 -5.85 -1.16
C THR A 35 2.93 -4.37 -0.80
N PHE A 36 1.93 -3.84 -0.10
CA PHE A 36 1.94 -2.45 0.34
C PHE A 36 3.00 -2.15 1.41
N ALA A 37 3.23 -3.06 2.36
CA ALA A 37 4.31 -2.90 3.32
C ALA A 37 5.67 -2.86 2.60
N ALA A 38 5.88 -3.74 1.61
CA ALA A 38 7.06 -3.70 0.76
C ALA A 38 7.16 -2.40 -0.05
N LEU A 39 6.03 -1.86 -0.55
CA LEU A 39 6.00 -0.55 -1.20
C LEU A 39 6.46 0.57 -0.25
N VAL A 40 5.96 0.59 0.98
CA VAL A 40 6.32 1.62 1.98
C VAL A 40 7.82 1.58 2.26
N ASP A 41 8.39 0.40 2.48
CA ASP A 41 9.83 0.26 2.71
C ASP A 41 10.65 0.60 1.44
N ALA A 42 10.15 0.25 0.25
CA ALA A 42 10.79 0.58 -1.02
C ALA A 42 10.82 2.10 -1.28
N VAL A 43 9.73 2.82 -0.96
CA VAL A 43 9.64 4.28 -1.08
C VAL A 43 10.56 4.97 -0.08
N GLU A 44 10.66 4.47 1.15
CA GLU A 44 11.64 4.98 2.12
C GLU A 44 13.06 4.88 1.57
N SER A 45 13.44 3.71 1.05
CA SER A 45 14.74 3.51 0.42
C SER A 45 14.95 4.42 -0.79
N ALA A 46 13.93 4.62 -1.63
CA ALA A 46 14.04 5.50 -2.81
C ALA A 46 14.29 6.95 -2.40
N VAL A 47 13.54 7.45 -1.40
CA VAL A 47 13.71 8.81 -0.85
C VAL A 47 15.09 8.99 -0.24
N GLU A 48 15.63 8.00 0.46
CA GLU A 48 17.00 8.04 0.99
C GLU A 48 18.04 8.10 -0.13
N MET A 49 17.89 7.28 -1.17
CA MET A 49 18.81 7.29 -2.32
C MET A 49 18.82 8.62 -3.06
N GLU A 50 17.66 9.26 -3.24
CA GLU A 50 17.57 10.59 -3.86
C GLU A 50 18.22 11.69 -3.03
N ARG A 51 18.09 11.60 -1.70
CA ARG A 51 18.80 12.52 -0.78
C ARG A 51 20.30 12.31 -0.86
N ASP A 52 20.76 11.07 -0.90
CA ASP A 52 22.18 10.75 -1.07
C ASP A 52 22.71 11.27 -2.41
N LEU A 53 21.95 11.13 -3.50
CA LEU A 53 22.29 11.69 -4.81
C LEU A 53 22.37 13.21 -4.79
N SER A 54 21.47 13.88 -4.08
CA SER A 54 21.49 15.34 -3.91
C SER A 54 22.77 15.85 -3.23
N HIS A 55 23.45 14.99 -2.46
CA HIS A 55 24.73 15.28 -1.80
C HIS A 55 25.94 14.69 -2.52
N ALA A 56 25.74 13.81 -3.50
CA ALA A 56 26.80 13.19 -4.27
C ALA A 56 27.41 14.17 -5.28
N MET A 57 28.73 14.10 -5.45
CA MET A 57 29.41 14.85 -6.51
C MET A 57 29.33 14.05 -7.81
N SER A 58 28.71 14.62 -8.85
CA SER A 58 28.46 13.95 -10.14
C SER A 58 29.71 13.46 -10.89
N TRP A 59 30.91 13.86 -10.45
CA TRP A 59 32.19 13.45 -11.00
C TRP A 59 32.94 12.43 -10.14
N ASP A 60 32.40 12.05 -8.97
CA ASP A 60 32.99 11.04 -8.10
C ASP A 60 32.74 9.63 -8.66
N PRO A 61 33.78 8.88 -9.07
CA PRO A 61 33.63 7.50 -9.53
C PRO A 61 32.95 6.58 -8.51
N ALA A 62 33.01 6.92 -7.21
CA ALA A 62 32.33 6.18 -6.16
C ALA A 62 30.78 6.30 -6.23
N SER A 63 30.27 7.37 -6.87
CA SER A 63 28.83 7.56 -7.14
C SER A 63 28.37 6.98 -8.48
N SER A 64 29.27 6.32 -9.22
CA SER A 64 28.93 5.68 -10.50
C SER A 64 27.85 4.62 -10.28
N GLY A 65 26.74 4.73 -11.02
CA GLY A 65 25.61 3.81 -10.95
C GLY A 65 24.58 4.11 -9.85
N PHE A 66 24.81 5.10 -8.98
CA PHE A 66 23.84 5.44 -7.93
C PHE A 66 22.56 6.05 -8.50
N ALA A 67 22.67 6.86 -9.55
CA ALA A 67 21.51 7.43 -10.25
C ALA A 67 20.64 6.34 -10.88
N GLU A 68 21.26 5.38 -11.59
CA GLU A 68 20.56 4.23 -12.16
C GLU A 68 19.94 3.34 -11.08
N ALA A 69 20.61 3.15 -9.95
CA ALA A 69 20.06 2.41 -8.83
C ALA A 69 18.84 3.10 -8.21
N ALA A 70 18.87 4.43 -8.04
CA ALA A 70 17.74 5.19 -7.52
C ALA A 70 16.55 5.16 -8.50
N GLU A 71 16.80 5.31 -9.79
CA GLU A 71 15.78 5.19 -10.83
C GLU A 71 15.14 3.78 -10.85
N ASN A 72 15.96 2.73 -10.76
CA ASN A 72 15.45 1.36 -10.65
C ASN A 72 14.60 1.15 -9.38
N GLN A 73 14.99 1.78 -8.27
CA GLN A 73 14.22 1.72 -7.03
C GLN A 73 12.85 2.40 -7.17
N TRP A 74 12.75 3.51 -7.90
CA TRP A 74 11.45 4.12 -8.23
C TRP A 74 10.59 3.24 -9.13
N HIS A 75 11.18 2.56 -10.12
CA HIS A 75 10.47 1.59 -10.94
C HIS A 75 9.92 0.42 -10.11
N ASP A 76 10.67 -0.07 -9.13
CA ASP A 76 10.19 -1.09 -8.20
C ASP A 76 9.01 -0.59 -7.34
N CYS A 77 9.05 0.66 -6.89
CA CYS A 77 7.93 1.29 -6.19
C CYS A 77 6.68 1.34 -7.08
N LEU A 78 6.80 1.77 -8.34
CA LEU A 78 5.68 1.82 -9.28
C LEU A 78 5.05 0.45 -9.50
N ARG A 79 5.88 -0.59 -9.66
CA ARG A 79 5.43 -1.97 -9.80
C ARG A 79 4.68 -2.44 -8.56
N LEU A 80 5.25 -2.25 -7.37
CA LEU A 80 4.62 -2.64 -6.10
C LEU A 80 3.30 -1.90 -5.85
N ALA A 81 3.22 -0.62 -6.18
CA ALA A 81 2.00 0.16 -6.06
C ALA A 81 0.90 -0.38 -6.98
N SER A 82 1.24 -0.62 -8.25
CA SER A 82 0.33 -1.21 -9.24
C SER A 82 -0.20 -2.58 -8.81
N ASP A 83 0.71 -3.45 -8.33
CA ASP A 83 0.36 -4.77 -7.80
C ASP A 83 -0.61 -4.66 -6.59
N ALA A 84 -0.39 -3.69 -5.69
CA ALA A 84 -1.21 -3.50 -4.50
C ALA A 84 -2.65 -3.04 -4.83
N PHE A 85 -2.83 -2.03 -5.69
CA PHE A 85 -4.18 -1.52 -6.00
C PHE A 85 -4.94 -2.33 -7.07
N SER A 86 -4.25 -3.19 -7.84
CA SER A 86 -4.88 -4.03 -8.86
C SER A 86 -5.37 -5.39 -8.35
N ALA A 87 -4.91 -5.82 -7.16
CA ALA A 87 -5.29 -7.10 -6.58
C ALA A 87 -6.74 -7.11 -6.03
N PRO A 88 -7.42 -8.26 -5.96
CA PRO A 88 -8.74 -8.34 -5.34
C PRO A 88 -8.64 -8.31 -3.80
N PRO A 89 -9.40 -7.44 -3.10
CA PRO A 89 -9.36 -7.35 -1.64
C PRO A 89 -9.92 -8.63 -0.99
N ALA A 90 -9.23 -9.09 0.05
CA ALA A 90 -9.59 -10.29 0.83
C ALA A 90 -10.00 -9.95 2.27
N SER A 91 -9.59 -8.80 2.78
CA SER A 91 -9.91 -8.29 4.11
C SER A 91 -10.48 -6.86 4.08
N SER A 92 -11.15 -6.46 5.15
CA SER A 92 -11.71 -5.12 5.33
C SER A 92 -10.62 -4.03 5.37
N TYR A 93 -9.42 -4.35 5.86
CA TYR A 93 -8.29 -3.43 5.91
C TYR A 93 -7.52 -3.30 4.58
N ASP A 94 -7.81 -4.14 3.59
CA ASP A 94 -7.15 -4.05 2.29
C ASP A 94 -7.58 -2.80 1.54
N LEU A 95 -8.85 -2.41 1.64
CA LEU A 95 -9.40 -1.31 0.84
C LEU A 95 -8.73 0.05 1.15
N PRO A 96 -8.52 0.47 2.42
CA PRO A 96 -7.74 1.67 2.74
C PRO A 96 -6.30 1.61 2.21
N VAL A 97 -5.69 0.42 2.26
CA VAL A 97 -4.31 0.18 1.78
C VAL A 97 -4.21 0.32 0.26
N GLN A 98 -5.13 -0.30 -0.48
CA GLN A 98 -5.21 -0.15 -1.94
C GLN A 98 -5.45 1.28 -2.36
N ARG A 99 -6.34 1.97 -1.64
CA ARG A 99 -6.59 3.38 -1.87
C ARG A 99 -5.36 4.22 -1.70
N MET A 100 -4.51 3.95 -0.71
CA MET A 100 -3.25 4.68 -0.48
C MET A 100 -2.17 4.32 -1.51
N ALA A 101 -2.16 3.10 -2.04
CA ALA A 101 -1.22 2.71 -3.10
C ALA A 101 -1.44 3.50 -4.40
N MET A 102 -2.69 3.85 -4.73
CA MET A 102 -3.01 4.65 -5.93
C MET A 102 -2.39 6.06 -5.95
N PRO A 103 -2.59 6.94 -4.94
CA PRO A 103 -1.97 8.26 -4.93
C PRO A 103 -0.45 8.16 -4.85
N LEU A 104 0.12 7.15 -4.18
CA LEU A 104 1.58 6.92 -4.22
C LEU A 104 2.07 6.64 -5.64
N HIS A 105 1.36 5.80 -6.40
CA HIS A 105 1.71 5.52 -7.80
C HIS A 105 1.72 6.80 -8.64
N PHE A 106 0.63 7.56 -8.63
CA PHE A 106 0.54 8.80 -9.39
C PHE A 106 1.50 9.88 -8.90
N LEU A 107 1.82 9.90 -7.61
CA LEU A 107 2.77 10.86 -7.05
C LEU A 107 4.20 10.58 -7.51
N ILE A 108 4.59 9.30 -7.65
CA ILE A 108 5.91 8.92 -8.18
C ILE A 108 5.99 9.25 -9.68
N GLU A 109 4.89 9.13 -10.42
CA GLU A 109 4.83 9.51 -11.85
C GLU A 109 4.60 11.01 -12.08
N ALA A 110 4.38 11.80 -11.03
CA ALA A 110 4.06 13.21 -11.16
C ALA A 110 5.19 13.95 -11.87
N THR A 111 4.83 14.73 -12.89
CA THR A 111 5.80 15.42 -13.76
C THR A 111 6.04 16.87 -13.36
N SER A 112 5.29 17.36 -12.37
CA SER A 112 5.42 18.72 -11.87
C SER A 112 5.16 18.81 -10.36
N PRO A 113 5.76 19.81 -9.67
CA PRO A 113 5.48 20.05 -8.26
C PRO A 113 4.00 20.37 -7.98
N ASP A 114 3.33 21.07 -8.88
CA ASP A 114 1.91 21.42 -8.75
C ASP A 114 1.02 20.17 -8.79
N GLU A 115 1.32 19.22 -9.68
CA GLU A 115 0.64 17.93 -9.74
C GLU A 115 0.84 17.12 -8.45
N ALA A 116 2.08 17.07 -7.95
CA ALA A 116 2.39 16.41 -6.69
C ALA A 116 1.65 17.02 -5.50
N GLN A 117 1.62 18.36 -5.40
CA GLN A 117 0.88 19.08 -4.36
C GLN A 117 -0.63 18.85 -4.46
N HIS A 118 -1.17 18.80 -5.69
CA HIS A 118 -2.59 18.50 -5.89
C HIS A 118 -2.96 17.11 -5.38
N LEU A 119 -2.15 16.09 -5.68
CA LEU A 119 -2.35 14.72 -5.20
C LEU A 119 -2.27 14.63 -3.67
N GLN A 120 -1.31 15.34 -3.05
CA GLN A 120 -1.21 15.44 -1.59
C GLN A 120 -2.45 16.10 -0.99
N HIS A 121 -2.94 17.19 -1.60
CA HIS A 121 -4.14 17.87 -1.14
C HIS A 121 -5.35 16.94 -1.16
N LEU A 122 -5.55 16.20 -2.26
CA LEU A 122 -6.62 15.21 -2.37
C LEU A 122 -6.50 14.12 -1.29
N MET A 123 -5.29 13.62 -1.02
CA MET A 123 -5.09 12.64 0.06
C MET A 123 -5.55 13.19 1.42
N TYR A 124 -5.22 14.44 1.74
CA TYR A 124 -5.61 15.05 3.01
C TYR A 124 -7.09 15.43 3.07
N GLU A 125 -7.67 15.89 1.97
CA GLU A 125 -9.11 16.20 1.86
C GLU A 125 -9.95 14.93 2.12
N TYR A 126 -9.54 13.80 1.56
CA TYR A 126 -10.24 12.52 1.65
C TYR A 126 -9.61 11.56 2.68
N ARG A 127 -9.00 12.09 3.75
CA ARG A 127 -8.23 11.31 4.74
C ARG A 127 -9.01 10.12 5.33
N ASP A 128 -10.31 10.27 5.53
CA ASP A 128 -11.17 9.22 6.10
C ASP A 128 -11.22 7.95 5.24
N LEU A 129 -10.97 8.06 3.92
CA LEU A 129 -10.93 6.92 3.00
C LEU A 129 -9.74 5.98 3.24
N PHE A 130 -8.71 6.47 3.94
CA PHE A 130 -7.46 5.76 4.27
C PHE A 130 -7.40 5.36 5.76
N SER A 131 -8.53 5.34 6.46
CA SER A 131 -8.59 4.95 7.87
C SER A 131 -8.98 3.49 8.05
N THR A 132 -8.44 2.87 9.11
CA THR A 132 -8.71 1.47 9.47
C THR A 132 -8.52 1.26 10.97
N GLU A 133 -9.28 0.32 11.53
CA GLU A 133 -9.14 -0.13 12.92
C GLU A 133 -8.00 -1.12 13.11
N ASP A 134 -7.54 -1.75 12.02
CA ASP A 134 -6.41 -2.68 12.09
C ASP A 134 -5.11 -1.92 12.42
N PRO A 135 -4.40 -2.27 13.51
CA PRO A 135 -3.26 -1.49 13.97
C PRO A 135 -2.07 -1.56 13.00
N GLY A 136 -1.86 -2.70 12.32
CA GLY A 136 -0.75 -2.89 11.38
C GLY A 136 -0.97 -2.08 10.09
N ALA A 137 -2.16 -2.19 9.51
CA ALA A 137 -2.59 -1.39 8.36
C ALA A 137 -2.55 0.10 8.68
N ARG A 138 -3.05 0.52 9.85
CA ARG A 138 -3.00 1.92 10.29
C ARG A 138 -1.56 2.44 10.41
N GLN A 139 -0.63 1.63 10.92
CA GLN A 139 0.78 2.03 11.00
C GLN A 139 1.38 2.20 9.60
N ALA A 140 1.15 1.24 8.70
CA ALA A 140 1.65 1.31 7.32
C ALA A 140 1.08 2.53 6.57
N LEU A 141 -0.22 2.81 6.73
CA LEU A 141 -0.89 3.97 6.13
C LEU A 141 -0.33 5.30 6.65
N ASN A 142 -0.02 5.39 7.95
CA ASN A 142 0.64 6.57 8.51
C ASN A 142 2.08 6.75 8.02
N ARG A 143 2.83 5.66 7.78
CA ARG A 143 4.15 5.74 7.14
C ARG A 143 4.01 6.23 5.70
N ALA A 144 3.11 5.65 4.92
CA ALA A 144 2.80 6.07 3.56
C ALA A 144 2.44 7.56 3.45
N ALA A 145 1.60 8.07 4.36
CA ALA A 145 1.26 9.50 4.39
C ALA A 145 2.49 10.40 4.58
N ARG A 146 3.45 10.00 5.43
CA ARG A 146 4.72 10.74 5.59
C ARG A 146 5.59 10.66 4.34
N HIS A 147 5.55 9.54 3.62
CA HIS A 147 6.26 9.43 2.35
C HIS A 147 5.66 10.32 1.26
N VAL A 148 4.34 10.49 1.23
CA VAL A 148 3.70 11.49 0.38
C VAL A 148 4.26 12.87 0.66
N ASP A 149 4.35 13.28 1.93
CA ASP A 149 4.93 14.58 2.29
C ASP A 149 6.39 14.71 1.83
N ALA A 150 7.20 13.66 2.02
CA ALA A 150 8.60 13.66 1.62
C ALA A 150 8.79 13.76 0.10
N ILE A 151 7.99 13.04 -0.68
CA ILE A 151 8.07 13.09 -2.16
C ILE A 151 7.65 14.48 -2.66
N VAL A 152 6.60 15.09 -2.09
CA VAL A 152 6.15 16.44 -2.47
C VAL A 152 7.20 17.50 -2.11
N GLU A 153 7.84 17.37 -0.95
CA GLU A 153 8.95 18.23 -0.54
C GLU A 153 10.13 18.11 -1.52
N MET A 154 10.51 16.89 -1.90
CA MET A 154 11.55 16.64 -2.90
C MET A 154 11.19 17.25 -4.25
N ALA A 155 9.96 17.05 -4.74
CA ALA A 155 9.49 17.63 -5.99
C ALA A 155 9.55 19.16 -5.98
N SER A 156 9.23 19.79 -4.84
CA SER A 156 9.24 21.25 -4.69
C SER A 156 10.65 21.85 -4.55
N THR A 157 11.65 21.03 -4.20
CA THR A 157 13.04 21.45 -3.99
C THR A 157 13.96 21.04 -5.13
N ALA A 158 13.49 20.19 -6.05
CA ALA A 158 14.20 19.83 -7.27
C ALA A 158 14.51 21.12 -8.07
N PRO A 159 15.78 21.36 -8.44
CA PRO A 159 16.11 22.52 -9.25
C PRO A 159 15.41 22.42 -10.61
N ASP A 160 14.75 23.50 -11.04
CA ASP A 160 14.27 23.66 -12.41
C ASP A 160 15.46 23.49 -13.37
N PHE A 161 15.63 22.29 -13.92
CA PHE A 161 16.46 22.11 -15.10
C PHE A 161 15.69 22.69 -16.28
N THR A 162 15.67 24.01 -16.36
CA THR A 162 15.35 24.71 -17.60
C THR A 162 16.41 24.29 -18.62
N PRO A 163 16.04 23.66 -19.75
CA PRO A 163 17.00 23.39 -20.80
C PRO A 163 17.46 24.75 -21.35
N ALA A 164 18.77 24.96 -21.34
CA ALA A 164 19.42 26.11 -21.97
C ALA A 164 19.33 26.04 -23.50
#